data_AF-A0A3C0CRT7-F1
#
_entry.id   AF-A0A3C0CRT7-F1
#
_cell.length_a   1.000
_cell.length_b   1.000
_cell.length_c   1.000
_cell.angle_alpha   90.00
_cell.angle_beta   90.00
_cell.angle_gamma   90.00
#
_symmetry.space_group_name_H-M   'P 1'
#
loop_
_entity.id
_entity.type
_entity.pdbx_description
1 polymer ?
#
loop_
_entity_poly.entity_id
_entity_poly.type
_entity_poly.pdbx_seq_one_letter_code
_entity_poly.pdbx_strand_id
1 'polypeptide(L)'
;LEDKELALRNPQEFAQEAVRVIRAKLAEQLVNGIEYERTREYYQQSILEELPGWQDTLLKLPNKSVYEYVKCDSDVEKRFAEGLDKTLGFVKLFLKLPPKFLVPTPVGDYNPDWAIVVEDTDAHGESSGEPTLYLVRETKGDNWSDDSRIRERRKVDCGEKHFKDALGINYKVVSSADELLP
;
A
#
# COMPACT_ATOMS: atom_id res chain seq x y z
N LEU A 1 7.23 -41.49 -9.80
CA LEU A 1 8.20 -42.16 -10.71
C LEU A 1 8.50 -41.25 -11.88
N GLU A 2 7.49 -40.60 -12.47
CA GLU A 2 7.60 -39.55 -13.50
C GLU A 2 8.55 -38.38 -13.16
N ASP A 3 8.44 -37.78 -11.96
CA ASP A 3 9.28 -36.62 -11.57
C ASP A 3 10.78 -36.95 -11.48
N LYS A 4 11.13 -38.19 -11.13
CA LYS A 4 12.52 -38.64 -11.06
C LYS A 4 13.14 -38.74 -12.46
N GLU A 5 12.36 -39.18 -13.43
CA GLU A 5 12.82 -39.33 -14.82
C GLU A 5 12.95 -37.96 -15.51
N LEU A 6 12.03 -37.04 -15.24
CA LEU A 6 12.11 -35.63 -15.69
C LEU A 6 13.32 -34.90 -15.08
N ALA A 7 13.59 -35.09 -13.78
CA ALA A 7 14.75 -34.50 -13.10
C ALA A 7 16.08 -34.97 -13.69
N LEU A 8 16.18 -36.23 -14.13
CA LEU A 8 17.38 -36.77 -14.77
C LEU A 8 17.55 -36.32 -16.22
N ARG A 9 16.43 -36.01 -16.91
CA ARG A 9 16.42 -35.54 -18.30
C ARG A 9 16.92 -34.10 -18.45
N ASN A 10 16.59 -33.22 -17.49
CA ASN A 10 17.12 -31.85 -17.43
C ASN A 10 17.44 -31.43 -15.98
N PRO A 11 18.60 -31.86 -15.44
CA PRO A 11 18.96 -31.60 -14.04
C PRO A 11 19.08 -30.11 -13.70
N GLN A 12 19.48 -29.28 -14.67
CA GLN A 12 19.62 -27.84 -14.45
C GLN A 12 18.26 -27.17 -14.25
N GLU A 13 17.30 -27.45 -15.13
CA GLU A 13 15.94 -26.91 -15.01
C GLU A 13 15.27 -27.38 -13.72
N PHE A 14 15.43 -28.67 -13.38
CA PHE A 14 14.94 -29.21 -12.12
C PHE A 14 15.54 -28.47 -10.91
N ALA A 15 16.86 -28.26 -10.89
CA ALA A 15 17.51 -27.53 -9.80
C ALA A 15 17.04 -26.07 -9.70
N GLN A 16 16.87 -25.39 -10.84
CA GLN A 16 16.35 -24.01 -10.88
C GLN A 16 14.92 -23.94 -10.32
N GLU A 17 14.07 -24.90 -10.71
CA GLU A 17 12.69 -24.96 -10.25
C GLU A 17 12.60 -25.30 -8.75
N ALA A 18 13.41 -26.25 -8.28
CA ALA A 18 13.51 -26.55 -6.85
C ALA A 18 13.94 -25.32 -6.03
N VAL A 19 14.96 -24.59 -6.49
CA VAL A 19 15.39 -23.34 -5.84
C VAL A 19 14.29 -22.29 -5.86
N ARG A 20 13.55 -22.14 -6.97
CA ARG A 20 12.41 -21.22 -7.09
C ARG A 20 11.34 -21.53 -6.05
N VAL A 21 10.93 -22.79 -5.94
CA VAL A 21 9.90 -23.26 -4.99
C VAL A 21 10.37 -23.06 -3.55
N ILE A 22 11.60 -23.44 -3.21
CA ILE A 22 12.15 -23.27 -1.86
C ILE A 22 12.18 -21.79 -1.46
N ARG A 23 12.68 -20.91 -2.34
CA ARG A 23 12.71 -19.46 -2.08
C ARG A 23 11.31 -18.88 -1.94
N ALA A 24 10.36 -19.34 -2.76
CA ALA A 24 8.97 -18.92 -2.65
C ALA A 24 8.39 -19.30 -1.29
N LYS A 25 8.60 -20.53 -0.82
CA LYS A 25 8.12 -20.99 0.50
C LYS A 25 8.83 -20.32 1.68
N LEU A 26 10.13 -20.07 1.58
CA LEU A 26 10.85 -19.32 2.61
C LEU A 26 10.28 -17.91 2.76
N ALA A 27 10.07 -17.19 1.67
CA ALA A 27 9.51 -15.84 1.72
C ALA A 27 8.05 -15.83 2.23
N GLU A 28 7.25 -16.85 1.93
CA GLU A 28 5.91 -17.03 2.51
C GLU A 28 5.99 -17.21 4.03
N GLN A 29 6.90 -18.08 4.51
CA GLN A 29 7.10 -18.29 5.95
C GLN A 29 7.55 -17.01 6.66
N LEU A 30 8.47 -16.25 6.09
CA LEU A 30 8.95 -14.98 6.66
C LEU A 30 7.83 -13.94 6.75
N VAL A 31 7.00 -13.81 5.72
CA VAL A 31 5.86 -12.88 5.70
C VAL A 31 4.79 -13.33 6.70
N ASN A 32 4.49 -14.63 6.76
CA ASN A 32 3.50 -15.16 7.69
C ASN A 32 3.94 -15.02 9.14
N GLY A 33 5.24 -15.14 9.42
CA GLY A 33 5.83 -15.02 10.76
C GLY A 33 6.31 -13.61 11.15
N ILE A 34 6.17 -12.60 10.28
CA ILE A 34 6.59 -11.24 10.65
C ILE A 34 5.70 -10.67 11.76
N GLU A 35 6.35 -10.01 12.70
CA GLU A 35 5.76 -9.21 13.77
C GLU A 35 6.44 -7.85 13.79
N TYR A 36 5.68 -6.80 14.07
CA TYR A 36 6.17 -5.43 14.18
C TYR A 36 6.00 -4.93 15.61
N GLU A 37 7.02 -4.29 16.15
CA GLU A 37 6.96 -3.62 17.44
C GLU A 37 7.09 -2.12 17.26
N ARG A 38 6.19 -1.36 17.91
CA ARG A 38 6.22 0.09 17.87
C ARG A 38 7.44 0.62 18.63
N THR A 39 8.28 1.36 17.94
CA THR A 39 9.40 2.09 18.54
C THR A 39 8.99 3.53 18.88
N ARG A 40 9.94 4.33 19.38
CA ARG A 40 9.75 5.78 19.59
C ARG A 40 10.14 6.63 18.37
N GLU A 41 10.50 5.98 17.28
CA GLU A 41 10.93 6.66 16.06
C GLU A 41 9.73 6.99 15.18
N TYR A 42 9.81 8.12 14.49
CA TYR A 42 8.77 8.59 13.57
C TYR A 42 9.42 9.26 12.38
N TYR A 43 8.79 9.17 11.22
CA TYR A 43 9.16 9.99 10.07
C TYR A 43 8.92 11.47 10.39
N GLN A 44 9.93 12.29 10.14
CA GLN A 44 9.82 13.74 10.27
C GLN A 44 9.13 14.34 9.05
N GLN A 45 8.53 15.52 9.22
CA GLN A 45 7.86 16.25 8.13
C GLN A 45 8.79 16.55 6.94
N SER A 46 10.11 16.61 7.15
CA SER A 46 11.11 16.79 6.09
C SER A 46 11.07 15.70 5.01
N ILE A 47 10.44 14.55 5.28
CA ILE A 47 10.21 13.54 4.25
C ILE A 47 9.27 14.03 3.13
N LEU A 48 8.49 15.07 3.41
CA LEU A 48 7.52 15.66 2.48
C LEU A 48 8.13 16.68 1.52
N GLU A 49 9.42 17.02 1.64
CA GLU A 49 10.09 18.01 0.79
C GLU A 49 10.02 17.64 -0.71
N GLU A 50 9.91 18.67 -1.56
CA GLU A 50 9.47 18.60 -2.97
C GLU A 50 10.08 17.44 -3.77
N LEU A 51 9.22 16.57 -4.28
CA LEU A 51 9.60 15.56 -5.25
C LEU A 51 9.59 16.18 -6.66
N PRO A 52 10.70 16.15 -7.41
CA PRO A 52 10.68 16.57 -8.82
C PRO A 52 9.77 15.61 -9.60
N GLY A 53 8.62 16.11 -10.06
CA GLY A 53 7.69 15.38 -10.91
C GLY A 53 7.86 15.73 -12.39
N TRP A 54 7.77 14.74 -13.26
CA TRP A 54 7.65 14.95 -14.70
C TRP A 54 6.21 15.35 -15.03
N GLN A 55 6.03 16.37 -15.89
CA GLN A 55 4.73 17.04 -16.15
C GLN A 55 3.58 16.06 -16.45
N ASP A 56 3.84 14.94 -17.12
CA ASP A 56 2.81 14.00 -17.60
C ASP A 56 2.21 13.08 -16.51
N THR A 57 2.82 13.05 -15.31
CA THR A 57 2.36 12.19 -14.19
C THR A 57 1.75 12.98 -13.04
N LEU A 58 1.71 14.31 -13.15
CA LEU A 58 1.24 15.20 -12.11
C LEU A 58 -0.26 15.45 -12.23
N LEU A 59 -1.00 15.07 -11.20
CA LEU A 59 -2.42 15.40 -11.04
C LEU A 59 -2.55 16.63 -10.15
N LYS A 60 -3.26 17.65 -10.63
CA LYS A 60 -3.53 18.87 -9.86
C LYS A 60 -4.71 18.65 -8.90
N LEU A 61 -4.49 18.82 -7.61
CA LEU A 61 -5.46 18.57 -6.52
C LEU A 61 -5.56 19.81 -5.62
N PRO A 62 -6.47 20.75 -5.93
CA PRO A 62 -6.44 22.08 -5.33
C PRO A 62 -7.10 22.17 -3.94
N ASN A 63 -7.77 21.14 -3.44
CA ASN A 63 -8.66 21.29 -2.29
C ASN A 63 -8.13 20.64 -1.01
N LYS A 64 -7.85 19.32 -1.04
CA LYS A 64 -7.63 18.52 0.19
C LYS A 64 -6.30 17.80 0.24
N SER A 65 -5.50 17.85 -0.83
CA SER A 65 -4.16 17.27 -0.86
C SER A 65 -3.16 18.19 -0.15
N VAL A 66 -2.20 17.62 0.58
CA VAL A 66 -1.05 18.38 1.12
C VAL A 66 -0.21 19.00 -0.01
N TYR A 67 -0.19 18.35 -1.18
CA TYR A 67 0.53 18.83 -2.37
C TYR A 67 -0.45 19.35 -3.43
N GLU A 68 -0.12 20.46 -4.08
CA GLU A 68 -0.90 20.95 -5.22
C GLU A 68 -0.84 19.98 -6.41
N TYR A 69 0.29 19.30 -6.59
CA TYR A 69 0.50 18.30 -7.63
C TYR A 69 0.95 16.97 -7.02
N VAL A 70 0.23 15.90 -7.34
CA VAL A 70 0.52 14.54 -6.87
C VAL A 70 0.90 13.66 -8.06
N LYS A 71 2.04 12.98 -7.96
CA LYS A 71 2.45 11.97 -8.94
C LYS A 71 1.56 10.73 -8.82
N CYS A 72 0.82 10.40 -9.87
CA CYS A 72 0.03 9.17 -9.93
C CYS A 72 0.60 8.24 -11.00
N ASP A 73 0.99 7.04 -10.60
CA ASP A 73 1.66 6.05 -11.46
C ASP A 73 0.66 5.14 -12.20
N SER A 74 -0.63 5.24 -11.87
CA SER A 74 -1.71 4.46 -12.47
C SER A 74 -3.02 5.23 -12.59
N ASP A 75 -3.92 4.75 -13.46
CA ASP A 75 -5.25 5.37 -13.60
C ASP A 75 -6.14 5.14 -12.37
N VAL A 76 -5.93 4.05 -11.63
CA VAL A 76 -6.62 3.81 -10.35
C VAL A 76 -6.22 4.85 -9.31
N GLU A 77 -4.94 5.17 -9.19
CA GLU A 77 -4.46 6.24 -8.30
C GLU A 77 -5.04 7.61 -8.68
N LYS A 78 -5.07 7.92 -9.98
CA LYS A 78 -5.64 9.20 -10.46
C LYS A 78 -7.10 9.34 -10.05
N ARG A 79 -7.93 8.35 -10.36
CA ARG A 79 -9.36 8.36 -10.02
C ARG A 79 -9.58 8.39 -8.51
N PHE A 80 -8.78 7.64 -7.77
CA PHE A 80 -8.84 7.63 -6.30
C PHE A 80 -8.55 9.02 -5.72
N ALA A 81 -7.44 9.65 -6.15
CA ALA A 81 -7.05 10.98 -5.71
C ALA A 81 -8.08 12.06 -6.06
N GLU A 82 -8.67 12.02 -7.26
CA GLU A 82 -9.77 12.92 -7.63
C GLU A 82 -11.00 12.74 -6.75
N GLY A 83 -11.34 11.49 -6.39
CA GLY A 83 -12.44 11.17 -5.49
C GLY A 83 -12.21 11.72 -4.08
N LEU A 84 -10.99 11.59 -3.55
CA LEU A 84 -10.61 12.18 -2.26
C LEU A 84 -10.75 13.71 -2.28
N ASP A 85 -10.25 14.36 -3.33
CA ASP A 85 -10.22 15.82 -3.44
C ASP A 85 -11.62 16.43 -3.61
N LYS A 86 -12.46 15.85 -4.47
CA LYS A 86 -13.73 16.48 -4.89
C LYS A 86 -14.98 15.86 -4.29
N THR A 87 -15.02 14.53 -4.17
CA THR A 87 -16.29 13.81 -3.98
C THR A 87 -16.61 13.55 -2.51
N LEU A 88 -15.59 13.32 -1.68
CA LEU A 88 -15.80 12.86 -0.30
C LEU A 88 -15.73 14.02 0.71
N GLY A 89 -16.88 14.56 1.10
CA GLY A 89 -16.98 15.73 2.00
C GLY A 89 -16.37 15.53 3.40
N PHE A 90 -16.30 14.28 3.87
CA PHE A 90 -15.73 13.90 5.16
C PHE A 90 -14.18 13.76 5.15
N VAL A 91 -13.55 13.82 3.98
CA VAL A 91 -12.08 13.87 3.88
C VAL A 91 -11.61 15.29 4.20
N LYS A 92 -10.75 15.43 5.22
CA LYS A 92 -10.16 16.71 5.62
C LYS A 92 -8.84 16.98 4.92
N LEU A 93 -8.00 15.95 4.86
CA LEU A 93 -6.65 16.04 4.32
C LEU A 93 -6.21 14.67 3.81
N PHE A 94 -5.46 14.64 2.73
CA PHE A 94 -4.73 13.44 2.32
C PHE A 94 -3.37 13.78 1.74
N LEU A 95 -2.48 12.78 1.74
CA LEU A 95 -1.24 12.83 0.99
C LEU A 95 -0.98 11.49 0.31
N LYS A 96 -0.36 11.55 -0.87
CA LYS A 96 0.36 10.39 -1.40
C LYS A 96 1.67 10.27 -0.62
N LEU A 97 1.93 9.12 -0.03
CA LEU A 97 3.15 8.92 0.74
C LEU A 97 4.35 8.98 -0.21
N PRO A 98 5.40 9.74 0.15
CA PRO A 98 6.58 9.87 -0.71
C PRO A 98 7.34 8.54 -0.78
N PRO A 99 8.09 8.26 -1.85
CA PRO A 99 8.85 7.01 -2.02
C PRO A 99 9.88 6.71 -0.91
N LYS A 100 10.26 7.73 -0.13
CA LYS A 100 11.16 7.60 1.03
C LYS A 100 10.47 7.04 2.27
N PHE A 101 9.14 6.98 2.28
CA PHE A 101 8.37 6.40 3.38
C PHE A 101 8.34 4.89 3.18
N LEU A 102 9.11 4.18 3.99
CA LEU A 102 9.42 2.76 3.78
C LEU A 102 9.10 1.95 5.04
N VAL A 103 8.29 0.93 4.87
CA VAL A 103 8.07 -0.13 5.84
C VAL A 103 9.00 -1.30 5.49
N PRO A 104 9.95 -1.67 6.35
CA PRO A 104 10.82 -2.82 6.11
C PRO A 104 10.01 -4.11 6.01
N THR A 105 10.29 -4.93 5.00
CA THR A 105 9.70 -6.28 4.88
C THR A 105 10.77 -7.30 4.48
N PRO A 106 10.56 -8.60 4.73
CA PRO A 106 11.52 -9.65 4.36
C PRO A 106 11.65 -9.85 2.85
N VAL A 107 10.73 -9.29 2.06
CA VAL A 107 10.69 -9.38 0.59
C VAL A 107 11.03 -8.04 -0.10
N GLY A 108 11.60 -7.10 0.68
CA GLY A 108 12.02 -5.76 0.28
C GLY A 108 11.02 -4.68 0.73
N ASP A 109 11.48 -3.43 0.79
CA ASP A 109 10.71 -2.35 1.40
C ASP A 109 9.35 -2.11 0.74
N TYR A 110 8.38 -1.73 1.56
CA TYR A 110 7.01 -1.43 1.17
C TYR A 110 6.72 0.07 1.38
N ASN A 111 6.16 0.72 0.37
CA ASN A 111 5.69 2.10 0.43
C ASN A 111 4.19 2.07 0.13
N PRO A 112 3.32 2.40 1.10
CA PRO A 112 1.88 2.48 0.84
C PRO A 112 1.57 3.70 -0.03
N ASP A 113 0.43 3.69 -0.71
CA ASP A 113 0.08 4.84 -1.55
C ASP A 113 -0.37 6.08 -0.76
N TRP A 114 -1.30 5.94 0.18
CA TRP A 114 -2.03 7.10 0.73
C TRP A 114 -2.08 7.11 2.25
N ALA A 115 -1.98 8.30 2.82
CA ALA A 115 -2.38 8.59 4.20
C ALA A 115 -3.49 9.65 4.19
N ILE A 116 -4.59 9.38 4.91
CA ILE A 116 -5.84 10.14 4.81
C ILE A 116 -6.37 10.41 6.21
N VAL A 117 -6.79 11.66 6.43
CA VAL A 117 -7.47 12.09 7.65
C VAL A 117 -8.93 12.34 7.29
N VAL A 118 -9.82 11.63 7.98
CA VAL A 118 -11.27 11.83 7.84
C VAL A 118 -11.89 12.31 9.16
N GLU A 119 -12.97 13.04 9.01
CA GLU A 119 -13.83 13.45 10.12
C GLU A 119 -14.81 12.34 10.46
N ASP A 120 -15.00 12.07 11.75
CA ASP A 120 -16.05 11.15 12.18
C ASP A 120 -17.40 11.87 12.08
N THR A 121 -18.25 11.32 11.22
CA THR A 121 -19.60 11.80 10.95
C THR A 121 -20.59 10.76 11.44
N ASP A 122 -21.62 11.19 12.16
CA ASP A 122 -22.67 10.28 12.61
C ASP A 122 -23.57 9.80 11.45
N ALA A 123 -24.55 8.95 11.78
CA ALA A 123 -25.51 8.40 10.81
C ALA A 123 -26.39 9.47 10.13
N HIS A 124 -26.38 10.71 10.62
CA HIS A 124 -27.11 11.85 10.09
C HIS A 124 -26.21 12.83 9.33
N GLY A 125 -24.92 12.53 9.21
CA GLY A 125 -23.94 13.35 8.51
C GLY A 125 -23.46 14.56 9.33
N GLU A 126 -23.76 14.60 10.63
CA GLU A 126 -23.24 15.64 11.51
C GLU A 126 -21.82 15.29 11.96
N SER A 127 -20.94 16.27 11.82
CA SER A 127 -19.53 16.16 12.19
C SER A 127 -19.36 16.23 13.71
N SER A 128 -18.53 15.35 14.25
CA SER A 128 -18.05 15.43 15.63
C SER A 128 -17.13 16.64 15.92
N GLY A 129 -16.67 17.33 14.87
CA GLY A 129 -15.75 18.48 14.94
C GLY A 129 -14.28 18.11 15.09
N GLU A 130 -13.95 16.83 15.27
CA GLU A 130 -12.59 16.35 15.52
C GLU A 130 -12.11 15.37 14.43
N PRO A 131 -10.87 15.48 13.94
CA PRO A 131 -10.28 14.48 13.05
C PRO A 131 -10.07 13.18 13.83
N THR A 132 -10.87 12.17 13.50
CA THR A 132 -11.04 11.02 14.39
C THR A 132 -10.39 9.76 13.82
N LEU A 133 -10.20 9.67 12.50
CA LEU A 133 -9.68 8.46 11.85
C LEU A 133 -8.50 8.76 10.92
N TYR A 134 -7.37 8.11 11.24
CA TYR A 134 -6.20 8.02 10.37
C TYR A 134 -6.28 6.74 9.55
N LEU A 135 -6.29 6.89 8.23
CA LEU A 135 -6.41 5.79 7.29
C LEU A 135 -5.11 5.69 6.47
N VAL A 136 -4.66 4.47 6.24
CA VAL A 136 -3.66 4.15 5.22
C VAL A 136 -4.33 3.34 4.12
N ARG A 137 -4.16 3.74 2.86
CA ARG A 137 -4.77 3.05 1.72
C ARG A 137 -3.72 2.67 0.71
N GLU A 138 -3.83 1.46 0.19
CA GLU A 138 -3.07 0.97 -0.95
C GLU A 138 -4.02 0.87 -2.15
N THR A 139 -3.70 1.53 -3.25
CA THR A 139 -4.52 1.46 -4.46
C THR A 139 -4.10 0.30 -5.35
N LYS A 140 -5.06 -0.55 -5.73
CA LYS A 140 -4.84 -1.68 -6.63
C LYS A 140 -6.00 -1.84 -7.60
N GLY A 141 -5.71 -2.13 -8.86
CA GLY A 141 -6.74 -2.47 -9.86
C GLY A 141 -7.28 -3.89 -9.71
N ASP A 142 -8.42 -4.19 -10.32
CA ASP A 142 -9.25 -5.40 -10.09
C ASP A 142 -8.51 -6.75 -10.23
N ASN A 143 -7.41 -6.81 -10.99
CA ASN A 143 -6.62 -8.03 -11.24
C ASN A 143 -5.32 -8.12 -10.44
N TRP A 144 -5.19 -7.38 -9.33
CA TRP A 144 -3.94 -7.35 -8.56
C TRP A 144 -3.64 -8.64 -7.78
N SER A 145 -4.64 -9.51 -7.59
CA SER A 145 -4.50 -10.77 -6.86
C SER A 145 -3.90 -11.93 -7.68
N ASP A 146 -3.48 -11.67 -8.93
CA ASP A 146 -2.85 -12.67 -9.79
C ASP A 146 -1.51 -13.17 -9.23
N ASP A 147 -1.21 -14.45 -9.46
CA ASP A 147 -0.01 -15.13 -8.92
C ASP A 147 1.29 -14.48 -9.42
N SER A 148 1.26 -13.81 -10.57
CA SER A 148 2.39 -13.03 -11.09
C SER A 148 2.84 -11.90 -10.14
N ARG A 149 1.97 -11.48 -9.21
CA ARG A 149 2.19 -10.39 -8.24
C ARG A 149 2.40 -10.86 -6.81
N ILE A 150 2.72 -12.15 -6.59
CA ILE A 150 2.96 -12.71 -5.25
C ILE A 150 3.90 -11.85 -4.38
N ARG A 151 4.96 -11.26 -4.98
CA ARG A 151 5.88 -10.40 -4.23
C ARG A 151 5.22 -9.11 -3.74
N GLU A 152 4.39 -8.48 -4.58
CA GLU A 152 3.65 -7.26 -4.24
C GLU A 152 2.62 -7.57 -3.15
N ARG A 153 1.87 -8.67 -3.29
CA ARG A 153 0.93 -9.15 -2.27
C ARG A 153 1.59 -9.37 -0.91
N ARG A 154 2.77 -10.01 -0.89
CA ARG A 154 3.52 -10.20 0.36
C ARG A 154 3.92 -8.89 1.04
N LYS A 155 4.20 -7.84 0.29
CA LYS A 155 4.47 -6.51 0.85
C LYS A 155 3.21 -5.89 1.43
N VAL A 156 2.07 -6.03 0.75
CA VAL A 156 0.75 -5.61 1.23
C VAL A 156 0.39 -6.34 2.53
N ASP A 157 0.60 -7.65 2.61
CA ASP A 157 0.36 -8.45 3.82
C ASP A 157 1.23 -7.97 5.00
N CYS A 158 2.50 -7.63 4.73
CA CYS A 158 3.37 -7.01 5.74
C CYS A 158 2.88 -5.61 6.14
N GLY A 159 2.41 -4.81 5.18
CA GLY A 159 1.82 -3.51 5.41
C GLY A 159 0.60 -3.59 6.33
N GLU A 160 -0.30 -4.55 6.09
CA GLU A 160 -1.46 -4.76 6.96
C GLU A 160 -1.03 -5.04 8.40
N LYS A 161 -0.10 -5.97 8.63
CA LYS A 161 0.44 -6.25 9.97
C LYS A 161 1.11 -5.03 10.61
N HIS A 162 1.86 -4.26 9.83
CA HIS A 162 2.54 -3.06 10.31
C HIS A 162 1.54 -2.00 10.79
N PHE A 163 0.58 -1.62 9.94
CA PHE A 163 -0.35 -0.54 10.27
C PHE A 163 -1.46 -0.99 11.21
N LYS A 164 -2.10 -2.14 10.93
CA LYS A 164 -3.26 -2.62 11.67
C LYS A 164 -2.87 -3.22 13.01
N ASP A 165 -1.97 -4.21 13.00
CA ASP A 165 -1.69 -4.99 14.21
C ASP A 165 -0.75 -4.24 15.16
N ALA A 166 0.30 -3.60 14.63
CA ALA A 166 1.29 -2.93 15.48
C ALA A 166 0.99 -1.45 15.78
N LEU A 167 0.37 -0.72 14.85
CA LEU A 167 0.05 0.71 15.04
C LEU A 167 -1.43 0.99 15.35
N GLY A 168 -2.33 0.02 15.16
CA GLY A 168 -3.78 0.23 15.34
C GLY A 168 -4.40 1.19 14.31
N ILE A 169 -3.74 1.37 13.17
CA ILE A 169 -4.17 2.24 12.08
C ILE A 169 -5.02 1.45 11.10
N ASN A 170 -6.09 2.06 10.61
CA ASN A 170 -6.96 1.41 9.63
C ASN A 170 -6.27 1.36 8.26
N TYR A 171 -5.77 0.17 7.91
CA TYR A 171 -5.17 -0.12 6.61
C TYR A 171 -6.12 -0.92 5.73
N LYS A 172 -6.22 -0.57 4.44
CA LYS A 172 -7.07 -1.27 3.47
C LYS A 172 -6.50 -1.14 2.06
N VAL A 173 -6.58 -2.22 1.29
CA VAL A 173 -6.39 -2.18 -0.16
C VAL A 173 -7.72 -1.79 -0.80
N VAL A 174 -7.69 -0.80 -1.68
CA VAL A 174 -8.90 -0.24 -2.31
C VAL A 174 -8.74 -0.14 -3.82
N SER A 175 -9.86 -0.30 -4.52
CA SER A 175 -9.94 -0.12 -5.98
C SER A 175 -10.50 1.26 -6.37
N SER A 176 -11.19 1.93 -5.45
CA SER A 176 -11.89 3.20 -5.70
C SER A 176 -12.10 4.00 -4.41
N ALA A 177 -12.45 5.28 -4.56
CA ALA A 177 -12.68 6.19 -3.44
C ALA A 177 -13.92 5.79 -2.61
N ASP A 178 -14.88 5.08 -3.21
CA ASP A 178 -16.10 4.64 -2.54
C ASP A 178 -15.83 3.59 -1.46
N GLU A 179 -14.69 2.90 -1.55
CA GLU A 179 -14.22 1.90 -0.57
C GLU A 179 -13.41 2.53 0.57
N LEU A 180 -13.33 3.87 0.65
CA LEU A 180 -12.45 4.59 1.57
C LEU A 180 -12.75 4.25 3.03
N LEU A 181 -14.01 4.23 3.43
CA LEU A 181 -14.40 3.96 4.81
C LEU A 181 -14.31 2.43 5.12
N PRO A 182 -14.18 2.06 6.42
CA PRO A 182 -14.09 0.67 6.85
C PRO A 182 -15.20 -0.21 6.28
#